data_AF-A0A957AGP2-F1
#
_entry.id   AF-A0A957AGP2-F1
#
_cell.length_a   1.000
_cell.length_b   1.000
_cell.length_c   1.000
_cell.angle_alpha   90.00
_cell.angle_beta   90.00
_cell.angle_gamma   90.00
#
_symmetry.space_group_name_H-M   'P 1'
#
loop_
_entity.id
_entity.type
_entity.pdbx_description
1 polymer ?
#
loop_
_entity_poly.entity_id
_entity_poly.type
_entity_poly.pdbx_seq_one_letter_code
_entity_poly.pdbx_strand_id
1 'polypeptide(L)'
;MTEFDLRQSIADHARSVAAWRRSRYQDDLRDPRNLVSADGLDAFAQWVVTLPDDDPRILALSRYASIGTSFTPGQQTLYELGRFRFFSPETEFDTFLDQLTSLAQADHVEHGQFGGKQVPGDEPW
;
A
#
# COMPACT_ATOMS: atom_id res chain seq x y z
N MET A 1 17.51 1.41 20.91
CA MET A 1 17.08 1.56 19.50
C MET A 1 15.61 1.26 19.49
N THR A 2 14.76 2.25 19.23
CA THR A 2 13.34 1.98 18.94
C THR A 2 13.31 1.12 17.68
N GLU A 3 12.82 -0.11 17.83
CA GLU A 3 12.53 -0.99 16.71
C GLU A 3 11.57 -0.25 15.78
N PHE A 4 11.98 -0.07 14.54
CA PHE A 4 11.16 0.65 13.58
C PHE A 4 9.98 -0.22 13.17
N ASP A 5 8.78 0.33 13.27
CA ASP A 5 7.54 -0.40 13.01
C ASP A 5 6.94 -0.02 11.66
N LEU A 6 7.05 -0.94 10.69
CA LEU A 6 6.45 -0.77 9.36
C LEU A 6 4.93 -0.58 9.41
N ARG A 7 4.23 -1.11 10.43
CA ARG A 7 2.79 -0.91 10.59
C ARG A 7 2.44 0.57 10.68
N GLN A 8 3.26 1.37 11.37
CA GLN A 8 3.05 2.81 11.43
C GLN A 8 3.23 3.46 10.07
N SER A 9 4.26 3.07 9.31
CA SER A 9 4.46 3.62 7.95
C SER A 9 3.33 3.23 6.98
N ILE A 10 2.78 2.02 7.09
CA ILE A 10 1.61 1.58 6.31
C ILE A 10 0.38 2.40 6.71
N ALA A 11 0.15 2.57 8.02
CA ALA A 11 -0.97 3.34 8.53
C ALA A 11 -0.91 4.80 8.07
N ASP A 12 0.26 5.43 8.08
CA ASP A 12 0.44 6.80 7.61
C ASP A 12 0.20 6.93 6.10
N HIS A 13 0.63 5.93 5.31
CA HIS A 13 0.32 5.88 3.88
C HIS A 13 -1.19 5.74 3.65
N ALA A 14 -1.88 4.84 4.36
CA ALA A 14 -3.33 4.66 4.25
C ALA A 14 -4.10 5.95 4.60
N ARG A 15 -3.69 6.66 5.67
CA ARG A 15 -4.27 7.97 6.04
C ARG A 15 -4.04 9.04 4.97
N SER A 16 -2.87 9.04 4.32
CA SER A 16 -2.59 9.94 3.19
C SER A 16 -3.55 9.68 2.01
N VAL A 17 -3.78 8.41 1.68
CA VAL A 17 -4.76 8.03 0.64
C VAL A 17 -6.19 8.37 1.06
N ALA A 18 -6.54 8.22 2.35
CA ALA A 18 -7.83 8.63 2.89
C ALA A 18 -8.05 10.14 2.74
N ALA A 19 -7.03 10.95 3.05
CA ALA A 19 -7.07 12.40 2.86
C ALA A 19 -7.27 12.78 1.39
N TRP A 20 -6.55 12.12 0.47
CA TRP A 20 -6.77 12.29 -0.97
C TRP A 20 -8.18 11.89 -1.39
N ARG A 21 -8.73 10.77 -0.89
CA ARG A 21 -10.12 10.39 -1.15
C ARG A 21 -11.11 11.45 -0.68
N ARG A 22 -10.93 12.02 0.51
CA ARG A 22 -11.76 13.15 0.98
C ARG A 22 -11.65 14.39 0.10
N SER A 23 -10.47 14.69 -0.46
CA SER A 23 -10.32 15.80 -1.39
C SER A 23 -11.06 15.52 -2.71
N ARG A 24 -11.08 14.27 -3.20
CA ARG A 24 -11.84 13.86 -4.40
C ARG A 24 -13.36 14.00 -4.22
N TYR A 25 -13.86 13.95 -3.00
CA TYR A 25 -15.28 14.26 -2.72
C TYR A 25 -15.60 15.75 -2.90
N GLN A 26 -14.61 16.64 -2.85
CA GLN A 26 -14.83 18.09 -3.04
C GLN A 26 -14.93 18.47 -4.53
N ASP A 27 -14.56 17.56 -5.44
CA ASP A 27 -14.69 17.76 -6.89
C ASP A 27 -16.17 17.77 -7.32
N ASP A 28 -16.46 18.27 -8.53
CA ASP A 28 -17.83 18.49 -9.04
C ASP A 28 -18.74 17.27 -8.93
N LEU A 29 -18.19 16.06 -9.07
CA LEU A 29 -18.95 14.81 -9.01
C LEU A 29 -19.42 14.44 -7.60
N ARG A 30 -18.75 14.93 -6.55
CA ARG A 30 -19.03 14.66 -5.13
C ARG A 30 -19.44 13.22 -4.84
N ASP A 31 -18.71 12.27 -5.42
CA ASP A 31 -19.08 10.86 -5.35
C ASP A 31 -18.92 10.34 -3.90
N PRO A 32 -20.01 9.96 -3.22
CA PRO A 32 -19.98 9.57 -1.80
C PRO A 32 -19.12 8.33 -1.53
N ARG A 33 -18.83 7.52 -2.56
CA ARG A 33 -17.92 6.37 -2.45
C ARG A 33 -16.51 6.79 -2.05
N ASN A 34 -16.10 8.03 -2.33
CA ASN A 34 -14.84 8.58 -1.84
C ASN A 34 -14.82 8.69 -0.30
N LEU A 35 -15.93 9.09 0.33
CA LEU A 35 -16.00 9.18 1.79
C LEU A 35 -15.99 7.78 2.43
N VAL A 36 -16.74 6.84 1.84
CA VAL A 36 -16.74 5.43 2.29
C VAL A 36 -15.34 4.82 2.21
N SER A 37 -14.63 5.05 1.10
CA SER A 37 -13.25 4.61 0.92
C SER A 37 -12.30 5.25 1.93
N ALA A 38 -12.42 6.57 2.16
CA ALA A 38 -11.59 7.29 3.12
C ALA A 38 -11.77 6.77 4.56
N ASP A 39 -13.02 6.60 5.00
CA ASP A 39 -13.31 6.11 6.35
C ASP A 39 -12.86 4.65 6.52
N GLY A 40 -12.98 3.85 5.45
CA GLY A 40 -12.41 2.50 5.39
C GLY A 40 -10.89 2.50 5.57
N LEU A 41 -10.17 3.39 4.89
CA LEU A 41 -8.72 3.50 4.97
C LEU A 41 -8.23 3.98 6.35
N ASP A 42 -8.95 4.90 6.99
CA ASP A 42 -8.62 5.30 8.37
C ASP A 42 -8.84 4.17 9.37
N ALA A 43 -9.93 3.41 9.23
CA ALA A 43 -10.18 2.24 10.06
C ALA A 43 -9.14 1.13 9.82
N PHE A 44 -8.75 0.91 8.56
CA PHE A 44 -7.67 0.00 8.20
C PHE A 44 -6.33 0.44 8.82
N ALA A 45 -6.00 1.74 8.76
CA ALA A 45 -4.79 2.29 9.37
C ALA A 45 -4.75 2.07 10.88
N GLN A 46 -5.89 2.21 11.56
CA GLN A 46 -6.00 1.91 12.99
C GLN A 46 -5.86 0.41 13.26
N TRP A 47 -6.45 -0.44 12.43
CA TRP A 47 -6.38 -1.88 12.60
C TRP A 47 -4.95 -2.43 12.37
N VAL A 48 -4.25 -1.97 11.33
CA VAL A 48 -2.89 -2.43 10.98
C VAL A 48 -1.89 -2.26 12.14
N VAL A 49 -1.99 -1.16 12.90
CA VAL A 49 -1.07 -0.92 14.03
C VAL A 49 -1.36 -1.81 15.25
N THR A 50 -2.48 -2.53 15.25
CA THR A 50 -2.82 -3.50 16.31
C THR A 50 -2.38 -4.92 16.00
N LEU A 51 -1.90 -5.18 14.79
CA LEU A 51 -1.42 -6.50 14.40
C LEU A 51 -0.16 -6.89 15.19
N PRO A 52 0.07 -8.20 15.45
CA PRO A 52 1.29 -8.69 16.09
C PRO A 52 2.58 -8.31 15.35
N ASP A 53 3.69 -8.23 16.08
CA ASP A 53 5.02 -7.90 15.52
C ASP A 53 5.49 -8.96 14.50
N ASP A 54 5.03 -10.20 14.67
CA ASP A 54 5.33 -11.35 13.84
C ASP A 54 4.25 -11.65 12.81
N ASP A 55 3.30 -10.73 12.57
CA ASP A 55 2.28 -10.91 11.53
C ASP A 55 2.98 -11.15 10.17
N PRO A 56 2.76 -12.33 9.55
CA PRO A 56 3.51 -12.72 8.36
C PRO A 56 3.28 -11.78 7.17
N ARG A 57 2.14 -11.07 7.14
CA ARG A 57 1.78 -10.13 6.08
C ARG A 57 2.56 -8.83 6.21
N ILE A 58 2.78 -8.36 7.44
CA ILE A 58 3.64 -7.20 7.71
C ILE A 58 5.09 -7.52 7.34
N LEU A 59 5.58 -8.71 7.70
CA LEU A 59 6.92 -9.17 7.31
C LEU A 59 7.06 -9.27 5.79
N ALA A 60 6.03 -9.75 5.08
CA ALA A 60 6.02 -9.81 3.63
C ALA A 60 6.05 -8.41 2.98
N LEU A 61 5.24 -7.47 3.47
CA LEU A 61 5.26 -6.08 2.98
C LEU A 61 6.58 -5.39 3.29
N SER A 62 7.23 -5.69 4.42
CA SER A 62 8.58 -5.21 4.70
C SER A 62 9.58 -5.67 3.66
N ARG A 63 9.45 -6.92 3.21
CA ARG A 63 10.35 -7.48 2.21
C ARG A 63 10.15 -6.89 0.81
N TYR A 64 8.89 -6.70 0.40
CA TYR A 64 8.58 -6.42 -1.00
C TYR A 64 8.20 -4.97 -1.30
N ALA A 65 7.70 -4.24 -0.30
CA ALA A 65 7.15 -2.89 -0.45
C ALA A 65 7.72 -1.92 0.59
N SER A 66 8.98 -2.10 0.99
CA SER A 66 9.65 -1.13 1.86
C SER A 66 11.09 -0.84 1.43
N ILE A 67 11.55 0.38 1.71
CA ILE A 67 12.95 0.80 1.59
C ILE A 67 13.38 1.34 2.95
N GLY A 68 14.29 0.62 3.59
CA GLY A 68 14.70 0.90 4.96
C GLY A 68 13.52 0.76 5.91
N THR A 69 12.97 1.90 6.30
CA THR A 69 11.85 2.00 7.24
C THR A 69 10.57 2.51 6.57
N SER A 70 10.62 2.93 5.31
CA SER A 70 9.46 3.54 4.67
C SER A 70 8.68 2.49 3.88
N PHE A 71 7.37 2.44 4.08
CA PHE A 71 6.47 1.73 3.18
C PHE A 71 6.42 2.44 1.82
N THR A 72 6.91 1.77 0.79
CA THR A 72 7.06 2.26 -0.58
C THR A 72 6.39 1.26 -1.53
N PRO A 73 5.05 1.25 -1.62
CA PRO A 73 4.32 0.30 -2.45
C PRO A 73 4.63 0.51 -3.93
N GLY A 74 4.67 -0.59 -4.67
CA GLY A 74 4.72 -0.57 -6.14
C GLY A 74 3.39 -0.15 -6.76
N GLN A 75 3.34 -0.14 -8.09
CA GLN A 75 2.21 0.42 -8.83
C GLN A 75 0.90 -0.32 -8.57
N GLN A 76 0.91 -1.66 -8.57
CA GLN A 76 -0.30 -2.45 -8.36
C GLN A 76 -0.80 -2.30 -6.92
N THR A 77 0.11 -2.35 -5.95
CA THR A 77 -0.19 -2.15 -4.53
C THR A 77 -0.77 -0.76 -4.27
N LEU A 78 -0.19 0.28 -4.86
CA LEU A 78 -0.67 1.67 -4.76
C LEU A 78 -2.06 1.82 -5.39
N TYR A 79 -2.28 1.20 -6.55
CA TYR A 79 -3.57 1.23 -7.21
C TYR A 79 -4.67 0.59 -6.35
N GLU A 80 -4.38 -0.56 -5.75
CA GLU A 80 -5.32 -1.29 -4.88
C GLU A 80 -5.65 -0.50 -3.60
N LEU A 81 -4.63 0.10 -2.96
CA LEU A 81 -4.83 1.07 -1.87
C LEU A 81 -5.75 2.21 -2.27
N GLY A 82 -5.55 2.76 -3.46
CA GLY A 82 -6.38 3.82 -4.00
C GLY A 82 -7.85 3.44 -4.03
N ARG A 83 -8.22 2.20 -4.36
CA ARG A 83 -9.61 1.74 -4.58
C ARG A 83 -10.26 1.00 -3.42
N PHE A 84 -9.59 0.87 -2.28
CA PHE A 84 -10.13 0.18 -1.11
C PHE A 84 -11.53 0.69 -0.75
N ARG A 85 -12.50 -0.23 -0.67
CA ARG A 85 -13.93 0.04 -0.39
C ARG A 85 -14.64 1.04 -1.30
N PHE A 86 -14.03 1.43 -2.42
CA PHE A 86 -14.66 2.35 -3.37
C PHE A 86 -15.73 1.64 -4.22
N PHE A 87 -15.45 0.42 -4.68
CA PHE A 87 -16.39 -0.40 -5.46
C PHE A 87 -17.04 -1.53 -4.65
N SER A 88 -16.37 -1.96 -3.59
CA SER A 88 -16.79 -3.08 -2.71
C SER A 88 -16.69 -2.63 -1.25
N PRO A 89 -17.67 -1.87 -0.74
CA PRO A 89 -17.60 -1.28 0.61
C PRO A 89 -17.49 -2.31 1.75
N GLU A 90 -17.89 -3.55 1.47
CA GLU A 90 -17.83 -4.71 2.37
C GLU A 90 -16.47 -5.43 2.40
N THR A 91 -15.44 -4.96 1.69
CA THR A 91 -14.13 -5.62 1.74
C THR A 91 -13.57 -5.64 3.17
N GLU A 92 -13.27 -6.83 3.68
CA GLU A 92 -12.69 -7.06 5.01
C GLU A 92 -11.19 -6.71 5.05
N PHE A 93 -10.70 -6.32 6.23
CA PHE A 93 -9.30 -5.88 6.39
C PHE A 93 -8.29 -6.98 6.16
N ASP A 94 -8.56 -8.20 6.65
CA ASP A 94 -7.69 -9.35 6.42
C ASP A 94 -7.56 -9.67 4.93
N THR A 95 -8.69 -9.78 4.22
CA THR A 95 -8.72 -10.02 2.78
C THR A 95 -7.96 -8.94 2.01
N PHE A 96 -8.13 -7.68 2.41
CA PHE A 96 -7.42 -6.58 1.79
C PHE A 96 -5.91 -6.63 2.03
N LEU A 97 -5.48 -6.92 3.26
CA LEU A 97 -4.06 -7.03 3.59
C LEU A 97 -3.41 -8.21 2.86
N ASP A 98 -4.09 -9.36 2.77
CA ASP A 98 -3.65 -10.51 1.96
C ASP A 98 -3.46 -10.10 0.50
N GLN A 99 -4.42 -9.37 -0.08
CA GLN A 99 -4.30 -8.87 -1.45
C GLN A 99 -3.10 -7.93 -1.62
N LEU A 100 -2.88 -7.00 -0.69
CA LEU A 100 -1.73 -6.09 -0.75
C LEU A 100 -0.40 -6.87 -0.72
N THR A 101 -0.28 -7.93 0.09
CA THR A 101 0.93 -8.75 0.10
C THR A 101 1.19 -9.45 -1.23
N SER A 102 0.14 -9.98 -1.86
CA SER A 102 0.23 -10.63 -3.17
C SER A 102 0.67 -9.64 -4.25
N LEU A 103 0.08 -8.44 -4.26
CA LEU A 103 0.42 -7.39 -5.22
C LEU A 103 1.84 -6.85 -4.99
N ALA A 104 2.26 -6.65 -3.75
CA ALA A 104 3.61 -6.19 -3.44
C ALA A 104 4.67 -7.17 -3.93
N GLN A 105 4.42 -8.47 -3.80
CA GLN A 105 5.30 -9.49 -4.36
C GLN A 105 5.36 -9.43 -5.89
N ALA A 106 4.22 -9.25 -6.56
CA ALA A 106 4.15 -9.10 -8.02
C ALA A 106 4.90 -7.85 -8.49
N ASP A 107 4.64 -6.69 -7.88
CA ASP A 107 5.34 -5.43 -8.13
C ASP A 107 6.87 -5.60 -8.01
N HIS A 108 7.32 -6.29 -6.95
CA HIS A 108 8.75 -6.55 -6.72
C HIS A 108 9.38 -7.43 -7.81
N VAL A 109 8.67 -8.47 -8.26
CA VAL A 109 9.15 -9.36 -9.33
C VAL A 109 9.23 -8.61 -10.66
N GLU A 110 8.22 -7.81 -11.00
CA GLU A 110 8.21 -6.99 -12.22
C GLU A 110 9.39 -6.01 -12.22
N HIS A 111 9.60 -5.28 -11.12
CA HIS A 111 10.78 -4.41 -10.97
C HIS A 111 12.11 -5.15 -11.12
N GLY A 112 12.23 -6.36 -10.56
CA GLY A 112 13.43 -7.20 -10.67
C GLY A 112 13.67 -7.72 -12.10
N GLN A 113 12.61 -7.98 -12.88
CA GLN A 113 12.70 -8.42 -14.27
C GLN A 113 13.10 -7.29 -15.22
N PHE A 114 12.61 -6.07 -14.99
CA PHE A 114 13.03 -4.89 -15.77
C PHE A 114 14.44 -4.38 -15.41
N GLY A 115 14.97 -4.76 -14.24
CA GLY A 115 16.36 -4.52 -13.83
C GLY A 115 17.38 -5.60 -14.26
N GLY A 116 16.96 -6.60 -15.03
CA GLY A 116 17.81 -7.72 -15.47
C GLY A 116 18.91 -7.31 -16.46
N LYS A 117 20.14 -7.83 -16.24
CA LYS A 117 21.41 -7.61 -16.98
C LYS A 117 21.40 -6.42 -17.96
N GLN A 118 22.07 -5.33 -17.57
CA GLN A 118 22.67 -4.43 -18.55
C GLN A 118 23.39 -5.28 -19.60
N VAL A 119 23.00 -5.12 -20.87
CA VAL A 119 23.71 -5.73 -21.98
C VAL A 119 25.15 -5.20 -21.91
N PRO A 120 26.19 -6.04 -21.92
CA PRO A 120 27.56 -5.54 -21.94
C PRO A 120 27.77 -4.67 -23.18
N GLY A 121 28.03 -3.38 -23.00
CA GLY A 121 28.35 -2.48 -24.11
C GLY A 121 27.75 -1.07 -24.09
N ASP A 122 26.96 -0.69 -23.10
CA ASP A 122 26.33 0.65 -23.05
C ASP A 122 27.03 1.59 -22.04
N GLU A 123 28.35 1.76 -22.21
CA GLU A 123 29.06 2.91 -21.65
C GLU A 123 29.04 4.05 -22.69
N PRO A 124 28.35 5.17 -22.44
CA PRO A 124 28.59 6.38 -23.21
C PRO A 124 29.94 6.95 -22.74
N TRP A 125 30.80 7.27 -23.71
CA TRP A 125 32.02 8.06 -23.52
C TRP A 125 31.83 9.27 -22.59
#